data_AF-A0A4Y8C9G2-F1
#
_entry.id   AF-A0A4Y8C9G2-F1
#
_cell.length_a   1.000
_cell.length_b   1.000
_cell.length_c   1.000
_cell.angle_alpha   90.00
_cell.angle_beta   90.00
_cell.angle_gamma   90.00
#
_symmetry.space_group_name_H-M   'P 1'
#
loop_
_entity.id
_entity.type
_entity.pdbx_description
1 polymer ?
#
loop_
_entity_poly.entity_id
_entity_poly.type
_entity_poly.pdbx_seq_one_letter_code
_entity_poly.pdbx_strand_id
1 'polypeptide(L)'
;VGTFSNPSLEKIVALKPSLVILSSYSLNLEEGLKNFGIKSINLKAERLEDITKNITTLGQITKKEKEAELLKQEFTQNLKKLSDKPLNKSAIYLYSSNPLMAFNNNSLIADILRLIGIKNLSPQSQISRPVISAEYILKQNPDILILG
;
A
#
# COMPACT_ATOMS: atom_id res chain seq x y z
N VAL A 1 -0.39 18.26 -2.25
CA VAL A 1 -0.85 19.65 -1.98
C VAL A 1 -1.37 19.71 -0.55
N GLY A 2 -0.71 20.46 0.34
CA GLY A 2 -0.88 20.32 1.80
C GLY A 2 0.17 19.38 2.40
N THR A 3 -0.12 18.74 3.53
CA THR A 3 0.74 17.70 4.12
C THR A 3 0.19 16.31 3.83
N PHE A 4 0.98 15.28 4.12
CA PHE A 4 0.57 13.87 3.96
C PHE A 4 -0.68 13.53 4.77
N SER A 5 -0.75 13.98 6.03
CA SER A 5 -1.87 13.73 6.94
C SER A 5 -2.97 14.80 6.88
N ASN A 6 -2.71 15.95 6.26
CA ASN A 6 -3.65 17.07 6.16
C ASN A 6 -3.57 17.73 4.78
N PRO A 7 -4.15 17.09 3.75
CA PRO A 7 -4.19 17.67 2.42
C PRO A 7 -5.17 18.86 2.37
N SER A 8 -4.85 19.89 1.58
CA SER A 8 -5.60 21.16 1.60
C SER A 8 -6.56 21.26 0.40
N LEU A 9 -7.87 21.20 0.67
CA LEU A 9 -8.90 21.32 -0.37
C LEU A 9 -8.82 22.65 -1.12
N GLU A 10 -8.70 23.77 -0.40
CA GLU A 10 -8.61 25.12 -0.97
C GLU A 10 -7.46 25.23 -1.97
N LYS A 11 -6.26 24.78 -1.58
CA LYS A 11 -5.08 24.80 -2.46
C LYS A 11 -5.26 23.87 -3.66
N ILE A 12 -5.96 22.75 -3.51
CA ILE A 12 -6.24 21.83 -4.63
C ILE A 12 -7.21 22.50 -5.62
N VAL A 13 -8.30 23.11 -5.14
CA VAL A 13 -9.29 23.80 -5.98
C VAL A 13 -8.64 24.96 -6.75
N ALA A 14 -7.74 25.71 -6.10
CA ALA A 14 -7.02 26.82 -6.74
C ALA A 14 -6.17 26.39 -7.95
N LEU A 15 -5.70 25.13 -7.99
CA LEU A 15 -4.96 24.58 -9.13
C LEU A 15 -5.85 24.18 -10.31
N LYS A 16 -7.18 24.19 -10.14
CA LYS A 16 -8.16 23.79 -11.17
C LYS A 16 -7.86 22.43 -11.83
N PRO A 17 -7.60 21.35 -11.04
CA PRO A 17 -7.24 20.06 -11.61
C PRO A 17 -8.43 19.43 -12.34
N SER A 18 -8.15 18.72 -13.43
CA SER A 18 -9.14 17.88 -14.12
C SER A 18 -9.38 16.53 -13.42
N LEU A 19 -8.43 16.10 -12.59
CA LEU A 19 -8.47 14.87 -11.81
C LEU A 19 -7.56 14.99 -10.58
N VAL A 20 -8.00 14.45 -9.44
CA VAL A 20 -7.19 14.26 -8.23
C VAL A 20 -7.06 12.77 -7.90
N ILE A 21 -5.83 12.29 -7.72
CA ILE A 21 -5.58 10.92 -7.24
C ILE A 21 -5.49 10.97 -5.72
N LEU A 22 -6.39 10.25 -5.05
CA LEU A 22 -6.47 10.15 -3.61
C LEU A 22 -5.61 8.99 -3.09
N SER A 23 -5.13 9.16 -1.87
CA SER A 23 -4.50 8.12 -1.06
C SER A 23 -5.44 7.71 0.09
N SER A 24 -5.05 6.66 0.82
CA SER A 24 -5.74 6.25 2.06
C SER A 24 -5.83 7.35 3.12
N TYR A 25 -4.97 8.37 3.06
CA TYR A 25 -4.92 9.50 4.01
C TYR A 25 -5.71 10.73 3.55
N SER A 26 -6.28 10.70 2.34
CA SER A 26 -7.00 11.84 1.76
C SER A 26 -8.43 11.51 1.36
N LEU A 27 -9.01 10.43 1.90
CA LEU A 27 -10.35 9.97 1.56
C LEU A 27 -11.43 11.00 1.92
N ASN A 28 -11.23 11.77 2.99
CA ASN A 28 -12.13 12.85 3.41
C ASN A 28 -12.19 14.03 2.42
N LEU A 29 -11.29 14.10 1.43
CA LEU A 29 -11.36 15.13 0.38
C LEU A 29 -12.36 14.80 -0.73
N GLU A 30 -12.77 13.55 -0.88
CA GLU A 30 -13.57 13.11 -2.02
C GLU A 30 -14.87 13.90 -2.16
N GLU A 31 -15.62 14.06 -1.05
CA GLU A 31 -16.86 14.83 -1.03
C GLU A 31 -16.63 16.32 -1.33
N GLY A 32 -15.58 16.90 -0.74
CA GLY A 32 -15.21 18.29 -1.00
C GLY A 32 -14.87 18.53 -2.47
N LEU A 33 -14.05 17.68 -3.07
CA LEU A 33 -13.70 17.75 -4.49
C LEU A 33 -14.94 17.60 -5.38
N LYS A 34 -15.84 16.68 -5.04
CA LYS A 34 -17.11 16.47 -5.75
C LYS A 34 -17.97 17.73 -5.74
N ASN A 35 -18.07 18.45 -4.62
CA ASN A 35 -18.85 19.70 -4.51
C ASN A 35 -18.30 20.82 -5.41
N PHE A 36 -17.00 20.81 -5.72
CA PHE A 36 -16.38 21.73 -6.68
C PHE A 36 -16.38 21.19 -8.13
N GLY A 37 -17.04 20.06 -8.40
CA GLY A 37 -17.07 19.44 -9.72
C GLY A 37 -15.74 18.81 -10.15
N ILE A 38 -14.81 18.61 -9.23
CA ILE A 38 -13.49 18.03 -9.49
C ILE A 38 -13.59 16.52 -9.39
N LYS A 39 -13.22 15.82 -10.48
CA LYS A 39 -13.14 14.36 -10.48
C LYS A 39 -12.02 13.90 -9.55
N SER A 40 -12.25 12.81 -8.83
CA SER A 40 -11.22 12.15 -8.05
C SER A 40 -11.29 10.63 -8.23
N ILE A 41 -10.16 9.97 -8.04
CA ILE A 41 -10.05 8.50 -8.02
C ILE A 41 -9.18 8.08 -6.86
N ASN A 42 -9.48 6.92 -6.27
CA ASN A 42 -8.64 6.30 -5.26
C ASN A 42 -7.94 5.08 -5.84
N LEU A 43 -6.61 5.13 -5.92
CA LEU A 43 -5.77 4.04 -6.41
C LEU A 43 -5.16 3.30 -5.21
N LYS A 44 -5.97 2.51 -4.50
CA LYS A 44 -5.49 1.69 -3.38
C LYS A 44 -4.54 0.60 -3.88
N ALA A 45 -3.54 0.27 -3.07
CA ALA A 45 -2.63 -0.85 -3.32
C ALA A 45 -2.44 -1.66 -2.04
N GLU A 46 -3.32 -2.63 -1.80
CA GLU A 46 -3.25 -3.55 -0.66
C GLU A 46 -2.54 -4.86 -1.03
N ARG A 47 -2.43 -5.15 -2.33
CA ARG A 47 -1.72 -6.28 -2.92
C ARG A 47 -0.77 -5.83 -4.02
N LEU A 48 0.23 -6.66 -4.34
CA LEU A 48 1.14 -6.42 -5.47
C LEU A 48 0.37 -6.37 -6.80
N GLU A 49 -0.70 -7.15 -6.93
CA GLU A 49 -1.57 -7.14 -8.10
C GLU A 49 -2.28 -5.78 -8.28
N ASP A 50 -2.67 -5.12 -7.19
CA ASP A 50 -3.33 -3.81 -7.25
C ASP A 50 -2.43 -2.76 -7.89
N ILE A 51 -1.10 -2.88 -7.71
CA ILE A 51 -0.13 -1.99 -8.36
C ILE A 51 -0.23 -2.14 -9.89
N THR A 52 -0.31 -3.37 -10.40
CA THR A 52 -0.45 -3.62 -11.85
C THR A 52 -1.79 -3.11 -12.40
N LYS A 53 -2.87 -3.22 -11.62
CA LYS A 53 -4.18 -2.65 -11.95
C LYS A 53 -4.10 -1.12 -12.00
N ASN A 54 -3.48 -0.50 -10.99
CA ASN A 54 -3.32 0.95 -10.93
C ASN A 54 -2.45 1.49 -12.06
N ILE A 55 -1.38 0.79 -12.46
CA ILE A 55 -0.57 1.11 -13.64
C ILE A 55 -1.45 1.12 -14.90
N THR A 56 -2.30 0.10 -15.07
CA THR A 56 -3.23 0.01 -16.22
C THR A 56 -4.21 1.17 -16.25
N THR A 57 -4.85 1.47 -15.11
CA THR A 57 -5.78 2.59 -14.95
C THR A 57 -5.11 3.93 -15.28
N LEU A 58 -3.88 4.16 -14.78
CA LEU A 58 -3.12 5.37 -15.07
C LEU A 58 -2.74 5.46 -16.55
N GLY A 59 -2.38 4.34 -17.18
CA GLY A 59 -2.14 4.27 -18.62
C GLY A 59 -3.33 4.75 -19.43
N GLN A 60 -4.54 4.29 -19.10
CA GLN A 60 -5.77 4.72 -19.79
C GLN A 60 -6.09 6.21 -19.55
N ILE A 61 -5.95 6.69 -18.31
CA ILE A 61 -6.22 8.08 -17.96
C ILE A 61 -5.26 9.04 -18.68
N THR A 62 -4.00 8.64 -18.81
CA THR A 62 -2.95 9.46 -19.42
C THR A 62 -2.77 9.22 -20.92
N LYS A 63 -3.51 8.27 -21.52
CA LYS A 63 -3.38 7.83 -22.92
C LYS A 63 -1.95 7.31 -23.23
N LYS A 64 -1.46 6.48 -22.31
CA LYS A 64 -0.11 5.89 -22.24
C LYS A 64 -0.17 4.39 -22.02
N GLU A 65 -1.10 3.72 -22.69
CA GLU A 65 -1.39 2.29 -22.53
C GLU A 65 -0.18 1.43 -22.88
N LYS A 66 0.60 1.82 -23.92
CA LYS A 66 1.82 1.11 -24.31
C LYS A 66 2.90 1.19 -23.23
N GLU A 67 3.15 2.38 -22.68
CA GLU A 67 4.12 2.59 -21.60
C GLU A 67 3.67 1.88 -20.31
N ALA A 68 2.37 1.89 -20.00
CA ALA A 68 1.81 1.18 -18.87
C ALA A 68 1.96 -0.34 -19.01
N GLU A 69 1.76 -0.90 -20.20
CA GLU A 69 1.97 -2.33 -20.46
C GLU A 69 3.44 -2.73 -20.27
N LEU A 70 4.38 -1.94 -20.80
CA LEU A 70 5.82 -2.17 -20.60
C LEU A 70 6.20 -2.15 -19.12
N LEU A 71 5.71 -1.16 -18.37
CA LEU A 71 5.96 -1.05 -16.93
C LEU A 71 5.38 -2.23 -16.15
N LYS A 72 4.17 -2.69 -16.51
CA LYS A 72 3.54 -3.87 -15.90
C LYS A 72 4.34 -5.14 -16.17
N GLN A 73 4.85 -5.31 -17.39
CA GLN A 73 5.68 -6.46 -17.76
C GLN A 73 6.99 -6.46 -16.97
N GLU A 74 7.68 -5.32 -16.90
CA GLU A 74 8.91 -5.17 -16.11
C GLU A 74 8.65 -5.49 -14.63
N PHE A 75 7.60 -4.90 -14.05
CA PHE A 75 7.21 -5.15 -12.66
C PHE A 75 6.97 -6.63 -12.40
N THR A 76 6.16 -7.28 -13.24
CA THR A 76 5.82 -8.71 -13.10
C THR A 76 7.04 -9.61 -13.25
N GLN A 77 7.95 -9.30 -14.18
CA GLN A 77 9.21 -10.03 -14.34
C GLN A 77 10.10 -9.89 -13.11
N ASN A 78 10.19 -8.71 -12.51
CA ASN A 78 10.96 -8.48 -11.30
C ASN A 78 10.35 -9.23 -10.09
N LEU A 79 9.02 -9.26 -9.95
CA LEU A 79 8.37 -10.07 -8.92
C LEU A 79 8.66 -11.56 -9.09
N LYS A 80 8.64 -12.08 -10.33
CA LYS A 80 8.98 -13.47 -10.61
C LYS A 80 10.41 -13.80 -10.17
N LYS A 81 11.38 -12.96 -10.53
CA LYS A 81 12.79 -13.13 -10.12
C LYS A 81 12.94 -13.16 -8.60
N LEU A 82 12.17 -12.35 -7.87
CA LEU A 82 12.18 -12.34 -6.41
C LEU A 82 11.59 -13.63 -5.83
N SER A 83 10.53 -14.18 -6.45
CA SER A 83 9.90 -15.43 -6.00
C SER A 83 10.75 -16.68 -6.24
N ASP A 84 11.72 -16.64 -7.16
CA ASP A 84 12.57 -17.80 -7.50
C ASP A 84 13.54 -18.20 -6.36
N LYS A 85 13.73 -17.34 -5.35
CA LYS A 85 14.66 -17.57 -4.23
C LYS A 85 13.97 -17.31 -2.87
N PRO A 86 13.08 -18.20 -2.42
CA PRO A 86 12.37 -18.02 -1.15
C PRO A 86 13.35 -18.08 0.02
N LEU A 87 13.20 -17.15 0.96
CA LEU A 87 14.07 -17.06 2.14
C LEU A 87 13.76 -18.14 3.18
N ASN A 88 12.55 -18.72 3.16
CA ASN A 88 12.08 -19.73 4.12
C ASN A 88 12.27 -19.29 5.58
N LYS A 89 11.94 -18.03 5.85
CA LYS A 89 12.00 -17.40 7.18
C LYS A 89 10.62 -17.00 7.65
N SER A 90 10.52 -16.61 8.91
CA SER A 90 9.34 -16.00 9.49
C SER A 90 9.65 -14.58 9.97
N ALA A 91 8.68 -13.68 9.87
CA ALA A 91 8.86 -12.31 10.33
C ALA A 91 7.60 -11.71 10.91
N ILE A 92 7.80 -10.72 11.78
CA ILE A 92 6.77 -9.72 12.12
C ILE A 92 7.29 -8.37 11.61
N TYR A 93 6.45 -7.67 10.84
CA TYR A 93 6.72 -6.29 10.44
C TYR A 93 5.95 -5.35 11.35
N LEU A 94 6.68 -4.53 12.10
CA LEU A 94 6.15 -3.47 12.95
C LEU A 94 6.06 -2.16 12.17
N TYR A 95 4.85 -1.62 12.07
CA TYR A 95 4.56 -0.27 11.58
C TYR A 95 4.88 0.82 12.61
N SER A 96 4.84 0.47 13.89
CA SER A 96 5.22 1.37 14.98
C SER A 96 5.78 0.55 16.12
N SER A 97 6.75 1.13 16.84
CA SER A 97 7.28 0.58 18.08
C SER A 97 6.60 1.13 19.34
N ASN A 98 5.83 2.22 19.21
CA ASN A 98 5.09 2.81 20.33
C ASN A 98 3.74 3.40 19.87
N PRO A 99 2.61 2.73 20.12
CA PRO A 99 2.53 1.34 20.59
C PRO A 99 3.06 0.35 19.55
N LEU A 100 3.38 -0.88 19.96
CA LEU A 100 3.77 -1.95 19.04
C LEU A 100 2.60 -2.27 18.10
N MET A 101 2.71 -1.88 16.83
CA MET A 101 1.67 -2.09 15.82
C MET A 101 2.25 -2.88 14.67
N ALA A 102 1.59 -3.95 14.25
CA ALA A 102 2.02 -4.76 13.11
C ALA A 102 1.07 -4.59 11.93
N PHE A 103 1.54 -4.81 10.69
CA PHE A 103 0.62 -4.93 9.55
C PHE A 103 -0.14 -6.27 9.62
N ASN A 104 -1.44 -6.24 9.36
CA ASN A 104 -2.23 -7.46 9.23
C ASN A 104 -1.90 -8.24 7.94
N ASN A 105 -2.52 -9.41 7.76
CA ASN A 105 -2.29 -10.29 6.61
C ASN A 105 -2.91 -9.78 5.28
N ASN A 106 -3.82 -8.80 5.35
CA ASN A 106 -4.38 -8.12 4.19
C ASN A 106 -3.70 -6.76 3.97
N SER A 107 -2.39 -6.80 3.71
CA SER A 107 -1.57 -5.63 3.46
C SER A 107 -0.52 -5.89 2.39
N LEU A 108 -0.04 -4.82 1.77
CA LEU A 108 0.99 -4.89 0.75
C LEU A 108 2.30 -5.49 1.32
N ILE A 109 2.62 -5.14 2.58
CA ILE A 109 3.75 -5.72 3.30
C ILE A 109 3.60 -7.23 3.46
N ALA A 110 2.42 -7.73 3.87
CA ALA A 110 2.19 -9.16 3.98
C ALA A 110 2.29 -9.88 2.62
N ASP A 111 1.91 -9.21 1.54
CA ASP A 111 2.03 -9.73 0.17
C ASP A 111 3.49 -9.83 -0.29
N ILE A 112 4.30 -8.82 0.01
CA ILE A 112 5.74 -8.80 -0.25
C ILE A 112 6.44 -9.89 0.55
N LEU A 113 6.16 -10.02 1.85
CA LEU A 113 6.74 -11.08 2.69
C LEU A 113 6.43 -12.46 2.10
N ARG A 114 5.19 -12.68 1.66
CA ARG A 114 4.79 -13.95 1.03
C ARG A 114 5.54 -14.20 -0.28
N LEU A 115 5.70 -13.18 -1.13
CA LEU A 115 6.42 -13.28 -2.40
C LEU A 115 7.85 -13.79 -2.21
N ILE A 116 8.55 -13.28 -1.20
CA ILE A 116 9.96 -13.63 -0.92
C ILE A 116 10.10 -14.85 0.00
N GLY A 117 9.01 -15.61 0.25
CA GLY A 117 9.03 -16.80 1.09
C GLY A 117 9.22 -16.53 2.59
N ILE A 118 8.84 -15.34 3.06
CA ILE A 118 8.76 -15.01 4.49
C ILE A 118 7.33 -15.21 5.00
N LYS A 119 7.16 -16.08 6.00
CA LYS A 119 5.91 -16.26 6.71
C LYS A 119 5.64 -15.07 7.65
N ASN A 120 4.59 -14.31 7.38
CA ASN A 120 4.14 -13.25 8.27
C ASN A 120 3.50 -13.85 9.54
N LEU A 121 4.05 -13.54 10.71
CA LEU A 121 3.57 -13.99 12.03
C LEU A 121 2.73 -12.93 12.77
N SER A 122 2.33 -11.85 12.10
CA SER A 122 1.31 -10.94 12.63
C SER A 122 -0.01 -11.67 12.88
N PRO A 123 -0.80 -11.26 13.90
CA PRO A 123 -2.10 -11.87 14.15
C PRO A 123 -3.06 -11.62 12.98
N GLN A 124 -3.96 -12.57 12.76
CA GLN A 124 -5.11 -12.33 11.88
C GLN A 124 -5.97 -11.25 12.51
N SER A 125 -6.26 -10.19 11.75
CA SER A 125 -7.04 -9.05 12.25
C SER A 125 -7.75 -8.35 11.12
N GLN A 126 -8.97 -7.90 11.38
CA GLN A 126 -9.72 -6.99 10.52
C GLN A 126 -9.21 -5.55 10.64
N ILE A 127 -8.50 -5.22 11.73
CA ILE A 127 -7.79 -3.95 11.86
C ILE A 127 -6.56 -4.04 10.96
N SER A 128 -6.31 -3.04 10.12
CA SER A 128 -5.18 -3.04 9.20
C SER A 128 -3.82 -3.05 9.91
N ARG A 129 -3.77 -2.40 11.09
CA ARG A 129 -2.57 -2.23 11.91
C ARG A 129 -2.87 -2.54 13.38
N PRO A 130 -3.13 -3.81 13.76
CA PRO A 130 -3.44 -4.15 15.14
C PRO A 130 -2.27 -3.83 16.08
N VAL A 131 -2.59 -3.37 17.29
CA VAL A 131 -1.63 -3.33 18.39
C VAL A 131 -1.36 -4.77 18.82
N ILE A 132 -0.08 -5.11 19.02
CA ILE A 132 0.36 -6.42 19.51
C ILE A 132 1.25 -6.24 20.74
N SER A 133 1.32 -7.26 21.60
CA SER A 133 2.15 -7.20 22.80
C SER A 133 3.55 -7.77 22.57
N ALA A 134 4.51 -7.41 23.43
CA ALA A 134 5.85 -7.99 23.39
C ALA A 134 5.82 -9.52 23.65
N GLU A 135 4.95 -9.97 24.56
CA GLU A 135 4.72 -11.39 24.86
C GLU A 135 4.19 -12.15 23.63
N TYR A 136 3.34 -11.52 22.81
CA TYR A 136 2.92 -12.10 21.54
C TYR A 136 4.10 -12.32 20.60
N ILE A 137 4.96 -11.31 20.44
CA ILE A 137 6.16 -11.39 19.57
C ILE A 137 7.08 -12.52 20.06
N LEU A 138 7.38 -12.56 21.36
CA LEU A 138 8.20 -13.60 21.97
C LEU A 138 7.60 -15.00 21.78
N LYS A 139 6.27 -15.14 21.94
CA LYS A 139 5.57 -16.41 21.73
C LYS A 139 5.57 -16.87 20.27
N GLN A 140 5.45 -15.95 19.32
CA GLN A 140 5.54 -16.26 17.89
C GLN A 140 6.97 -16.63 17.47
N ASN A 141 7.99 -16.11 18.18
CA ASN A 141 9.40 -16.37 17.95
C ASN A 141 9.81 -16.22 16.46
N PRO A 142 9.61 -15.04 15.84
CA PRO A 142 9.97 -14.83 14.44
C PRO A 142 11.49 -14.91 14.23
N ASP A 143 11.93 -15.40 13.07
CA ASP A 143 13.33 -15.33 12.67
C ASP A 143 13.82 -13.88 12.52
N ILE A 144 12.92 -12.97 12.11
CA ILE A 144 13.22 -11.57 11.80
C ILE A 144 12.14 -10.66 12.40
N LEU A 145 12.57 -9.61 13.10
CA LEU A 145 11.71 -8.48 13.44
C LEU A 145 12.07 -7.29 12.55
N ILE A 146 11.14 -6.82 11.73
CA ILE A 146 11.34 -5.68 10.83
C ILE A 146 10.67 -4.46 11.46
N LEU A 147 11.43 -3.38 11.59
CA LEU A 147 10.95 -2.07 12.05
C LEU A 147 10.88 -1.13 10.85
N GLY A 148 9.77 -0.43 10.66
CA GLY A 148 9.67 0.62 9.65
C GLY A 148 8.55 1.60 9.91
#